data_AF-A0A3D3GQJ5-F1
#
_entry.id   AF-A0A3D3GQJ5-F1
#
_cell.length_a   1.000
_cell.length_b   1.000
_cell.length_c   1.000
_cell.angle_alpha   90.00
_cell.angle_beta   90.00
_cell.angle_gamma   90.00
#
_symmetry.space_group_name_H-M   'P 1'
#
loop_
_entity.id
_entity.type
_entity.pdbx_description
1 polymer ?
#
loop_
_entity_poly.entity_id
_entity_poly.type
_entity_poly.pdbx_seq_one_letter_code
_entity_poly.pdbx_strand_id
1 'polypeptide(L)'
;MLFGCGRLGYDFLETFSAAGKDFLVVEYDPTINADLERRGIVHEFGDAGDVDFLESLELSGTELVISTIPDSETNLLIHRAVKAKSPGAVVMVLAHRIKDALSHYDEGVDYVILPHFLGGKYAAELVVKFKDKKSHYKKLRREHIESLKLRIALGHEHPSPAPVRV
;
A
#
# COMPACT_ATOMS: atom_id res chain seq x y z
N MET A 1 -2.36 -4.76 -10.10
CA MET A 1 -3.59 -4.60 -9.29
C MET A 1 -3.22 -4.10 -7.90
N LEU A 2 -4.01 -3.18 -7.34
CA LEU A 2 -3.81 -2.60 -6.00
C LEU A 2 -5.04 -2.87 -5.14
N PHE A 3 -4.89 -3.60 -4.03
CA PHE A 3 -5.93 -3.84 -3.03
C PHE A 3 -5.76 -2.87 -1.87
N GLY A 4 -6.81 -2.10 -1.58
CA GLY A 4 -6.79 -1.00 -0.62
C GLY A 4 -6.04 0.23 -1.16
N CYS A 5 -6.71 1.38 -1.15
CA CYS A 5 -6.24 2.65 -1.65
C CYS A 5 -6.38 3.79 -0.62
N GLY A 6 -6.30 3.45 0.67
CA GLY A 6 -6.16 4.45 1.73
C GLY A 6 -4.78 5.09 1.78
N ARG A 7 -4.32 5.39 3.00
CA ARG A 7 -3.10 6.20 3.26
C ARG A 7 -1.83 5.69 2.57
N LEU A 8 -1.62 4.37 2.59
CA LEU A 8 -0.45 3.73 2.00
C LEU A 8 -0.67 3.43 0.51
N GLY A 9 -1.87 2.96 0.16
CA GLY A 9 -2.26 2.69 -1.23
C GLY A 9 -2.15 3.92 -2.13
N TYR A 10 -2.38 5.12 -1.58
CA TYR A 10 -2.22 6.39 -2.30
C TYR A 10 -0.84 6.56 -2.94
N ASP A 11 0.25 6.16 -2.26
CA ASP A 11 1.60 6.29 -2.86
C ASP A 11 1.77 5.38 -4.08
N PHE A 12 1.18 4.18 -4.04
CA PHE A 12 1.19 3.26 -5.17
C PHE A 12 0.32 3.80 -6.32
N LEU A 13 -0.87 4.32 -6.00
CA LEU A 13 -1.76 4.95 -6.97
C LEU A 13 -1.07 6.08 -7.74
N GLU A 14 -0.45 7.03 -7.02
CA GLU A 14 0.26 8.15 -7.65
C GLU A 14 1.45 7.65 -8.49
N THR A 15 2.18 6.65 -7.99
CA THR A 15 3.32 6.07 -8.70
C THR A 15 2.90 5.40 -10.01
N PHE A 16 1.83 4.61 -9.99
CA PHE A 16 1.33 3.93 -11.19
C PHE A 16 0.74 4.90 -12.20
N SER A 17 -0.01 5.89 -11.73
CA SER A 17 -0.58 6.95 -12.56
C SER A 17 0.54 7.75 -13.26
N ALA A 18 1.58 8.14 -12.53
CA ALA A 18 2.73 8.86 -13.09
C ALA A 18 3.57 8.01 -14.06
N ALA A 19 3.61 6.69 -13.85
CA ALA A 19 4.30 5.77 -14.74
C ALA A 19 3.51 5.42 -16.01
N GLY A 20 2.26 5.87 -16.14
CA GLY A 20 1.38 5.55 -17.28
C GLY A 20 1.11 4.04 -17.39
N LYS A 21 1.09 3.33 -16.27
CA LYS A 21 0.79 1.90 -16.22
C LYS A 21 -0.71 1.69 -16.14
N ASP A 22 -1.21 0.65 -16.79
CA ASP A 22 -2.57 0.19 -16.59
C ASP A 22 -2.65 -0.56 -15.25
N PHE A 23 -3.60 -0.18 -14.40
CA PHE A 23 -3.84 -0.85 -13.12
C PHE A 23 -5.31 -0.75 -12.73
N LEU A 24 -5.76 -1.74 -11.98
CA LEU A 24 -7.05 -1.77 -11.30
C LEU A 24 -6.83 -1.57 -9.80
N VAL A 25 -7.65 -0.72 -9.19
CA VAL A 25 -7.76 -0.57 -7.74
C VAL A 25 -8.97 -1.35 -7.23
N VAL A 26 -8.81 -2.15 -6.19
CA VAL A 26 -9.90 -2.81 -5.46
C VAL A 26 -10.02 -2.13 -4.10
N GLU A 27 -11.19 -1.58 -3.79
CA GLU A 27 -11.40 -0.83 -2.55
C GLU A 27 -12.81 -1.09 -1.98
N TYR A 28 -12.89 -1.26 -0.65
CA TYR A 28 -14.13 -1.50 0.06
C TYR A 28 -14.70 -0.23 0.72
N ASP A 29 -13.86 0.78 0.99
CA ASP A 29 -14.33 2.06 1.54
C ASP A 29 -15.11 2.86 0.47
N PRO A 30 -16.42 3.12 0.65
CA PRO A 30 -17.24 3.83 -0.33
C PRO A 30 -16.78 5.28 -0.54
N THR A 31 -16.15 5.90 0.45
CA THR A 31 -15.61 7.26 0.38
C THR A 31 -14.42 7.31 -0.56
N ILE A 32 -13.52 6.32 -0.46
CA ILE A 32 -12.34 6.22 -1.33
C ILE A 32 -12.77 5.86 -2.75
N ASN A 33 -13.72 4.93 -2.93
CA ASN A 33 -14.27 4.62 -4.25
C ASN A 33 -14.87 5.86 -4.94
N ALA A 34 -15.66 6.65 -4.22
CA ALA A 34 -16.20 7.90 -4.76
C ALA A 34 -15.09 8.89 -5.18
N ASP A 35 -13.93 8.87 -4.53
CA ASP A 35 -12.77 9.66 -4.96
C ASP A 35 -12.11 9.11 -6.22
N LEU A 36 -11.90 7.79 -6.29
CA LEU A 36 -11.35 7.12 -7.47
C LEU A 36 -12.22 7.37 -8.71
N GLU A 37 -13.54 7.24 -8.58
CA GLU A 37 -14.51 7.55 -9.65
C GLU A 37 -14.39 9.00 -10.11
N ARG A 38 -14.41 9.98 -9.19
CA ARG A 38 -14.27 11.41 -9.53
C ARG A 38 -12.96 11.71 -10.25
N ARG A 39 -11.90 10.96 -9.95
CA ARG A 39 -10.57 11.11 -10.56
C ARG A 39 -10.43 10.34 -11.87
N GLY A 40 -11.43 9.54 -12.26
CA GLY A 40 -11.38 8.69 -13.45
C GLY A 40 -10.37 7.54 -13.32
N ILE A 41 -10.07 7.10 -12.10
CA ILE A 41 -9.21 5.95 -11.85
C ILE A 41 -10.03 4.67 -11.99
N VAL A 42 -9.51 3.71 -12.76
CA VAL A 42 -10.13 2.39 -12.94
C VAL A 42 -10.11 1.64 -11.61
N HIS A 43 -11.30 1.31 -11.11
CA HIS A 43 -11.47 0.67 -9.81
C HIS A 43 -12.66 -0.28 -9.78
N GLU A 44 -12.67 -1.16 -8.78
CA GLU A 44 -13.79 -2.03 -8.43
C GLU A 44 -14.09 -1.93 -6.93
N PHE A 45 -15.39 -1.83 -6.62
CA PHE A 45 -15.90 -1.85 -5.25
C PHE A 45 -16.10 -3.30 -4.80
N GLY A 46 -15.36 -3.74 -3.78
CA GLY A 46 -15.52 -5.09 -3.26
C GLY A 46 -14.65 -5.39 -2.04
N ASP A 47 -15.04 -6.44 -1.31
CA ASP A 47 -14.33 -6.91 -0.12
C ASP A 47 -13.33 -8.00 -0.51
N ALA A 48 -12.04 -7.71 -0.38
CA ALA A 48 -10.99 -8.69 -0.67
C ALA A 48 -10.92 -9.84 0.37
N GLY A 49 -11.65 -9.74 1.49
CA GLY A 49 -11.89 -10.85 2.41
C GLY A 49 -12.95 -11.84 1.91
N ASP A 50 -13.73 -11.47 0.90
CA ASP A 50 -14.72 -12.34 0.27
C ASP A 50 -14.08 -13.14 -0.87
N VAL A 51 -14.07 -14.46 -0.72
CA VAL A 51 -13.50 -15.40 -1.69
C VAL A 51 -14.26 -15.36 -3.00
N ASP A 52 -15.59 -15.25 -2.97
CA ASP A 52 -16.42 -15.23 -4.19
C ASP A 52 -16.10 -13.96 -5.00
N PHE A 53 -15.87 -12.83 -4.32
CA PHE A 53 -15.42 -11.60 -4.96
C PHE A 53 -14.03 -11.76 -5.60
N LEU A 54 -13.03 -12.28 -4.87
CA LEU A 54 -11.69 -12.52 -5.44
C LEU A 54 -11.72 -13.50 -6.62
N GLU A 55 -12.62 -14.48 -6.59
CA GLU A 55 -12.84 -15.42 -7.69
C GLU A 55 -13.51 -14.79 -8.91
N SER A 56 -14.30 -13.72 -8.71
CA SER A 56 -14.91 -12.97 -9.82
C SER A 56 -13.91 -12.08 -10.57
N LEU A 57 -12.81 -11.68 -9.93
CA LEU A 57 -11.80 -10.79 -10.52
C LEU A 57 -11.03 -11.47 -11.66
N GLU A 58 -10.79 -10.72 -12.74
CA GLU A 58 -9.90 -11.12 -13.83
C GLU A 58 -8.45 -10.92 -13.40
N LEU A 59 -7.87 -11.95 -12.78
CA LEU A 59 -6.49 -11.95 -12.32
C LEU A 59 -5.52 -12.52 -13.37
N SER A 60 -6.01 -13.11 -14.47
CA SER A 60 -5.17 -13.70 -15.51
C SER A 60 -4.30 -12.62 -16.17
N GLY A 61 -3.00 -12.90 -16.31
CA GLY A 61 -2.05 -11.95 -16.90
C GLY A 61 -1.67 -10.77 -16.00
N THR A 62 -2.14 -10.73 -14.75
CA THR A 62 -1.65 -9.75 -13.77
C THR A 62 -0.18 -10.03 -13.44
N GLU A 63 0.69 -9.05 -13.64
CA GLU A 63 2.13 -9.19 -13.36
C GLU A 63 2.51 -8.81 -11.92
N LEU A 64 1.78 -7.87 -11.33
CA LEU A 64 2.06 -7.31 -10.01
C LEU A 64 0.76 -7.07 -9.24
N VAL A 65 0.71 -7.59 -8.01
CA VAL A 65 -0.34 -7.36 -7.03
C VAL A 65 0.26 -6.76 -5.78
N ILE A 66 -0.34 -5.66 -5.31
CA ILE A 66 0.01 -5.02 -4.05
C ILE A 66 -1.23 -4.96 -3.19
N SER A 67 -1.16 -5.43 -1.96
CA SER A 67 -2.17 -5.19 -0.95
C SER A 67 -1.64 -4.24 0.12
N THR A 68 -2.37 -3.16 0.36
CA THR A 68 -2.16 -2.26 1.50
C THR A 68 -3.20 -2.45 2.60
N ILE A 69 -3.98 -3.54 2.53
CA ILE A 69 -4.92 -3.95 3.56
C ILE A 69 -4.14 -4.45 4.79
N PRO A 70 -4.44 -3.98 6.01
CA PRO A 70 -3.70 -4.36 7.21
C PRO A 70 -4.08 -5.75 7.74
N ASP A 71 -5.20 -6.31 7.28
CA ASP A 71 -5.67 -7.62 7.70
C ASP A 71 -4.85 -8.76 7.09
N SER A 72 -4.32 -9.62 7.96
CA SER A 72 -3.42 -10.70 7.57
C SER A 72 -4.15 -11.84 6.85
N GLU A 73 -5.40 -12.13 7.21
CA GLU A 73 -6.16 -13.22 6.59
C GLU A 73 -6.58 -12.82 5.17
N THR A 74 -7.09 -11.60 4.99
CA THR A 74 -7.38 -11.00 3.68
C THR A 74 -6.14 -11.04 2.78
N ASN A 75 -4.96 -10.67 3.30
CA ASN A 75 -3.72 -10.71 2.51
C ASN A 75 -3.33 -12.11 2.03
N LEU A 76 -3.60 -13.15 2.84
CA LEU A 76 -3.38 -14.54 2.41
C LEU A 76 -4.41 -15.00 1.38
N LEU A 77 -5.67 -14.58 1.51
CA LEU A 77 -6.71 -14.87 0.51
C LEU A 77 -6.34 -14.26 -0.84
N ILE A 78 -5.94 -12.98 -0.86
CA ILE A 78 -5.44 -12.29 -2.07
C ILE A 78 -4.28 -13.07 -2.67
N HIS A 79 -3.26 -13.41 -1.86
CA HIS A 79 -2.09 -14.14 -2.34
C HIS A 79 -2.48 -15.46 -3.02
N ARG A 80 -3.32 -16.28 -2.36
CA ARG A 80 -3.76 -17.58 -2.89
C ARG A 80 -4.58 -17.43 -4.16
N ALA A 81 -5.53 -16.50 -4.21
CA ALA A 81 -6.34 -16.24 -5.40
C ALA A 81 -5.47 -15.82 -6.59
N VAL A 82 -4.50 -14.93 -6.36
CA VAL A 82 -3.57 -14.47 -7.39
C VAL A 82 -2.68 -15.60 -7.88
N LYS A 83 -2.06 -16.39 -6.98
CA LYS A 83 -1.18 -17.48 -7.38
C LYS A 83 -1.92 -18.62 -8.08
N ALA A 84 -3.22 -18.83 -7.78
CA ALA A 84 -4.05 -19.82 -8.47
C ALA A 84 -4.30 -19.44 -9.95
N LYS A 85 -4.53 -18.15 -10.24
CA LYS A 85 -4.87 -17.67 -11.59
C LYS A 85 -3.67 -17.16 -12.38
N SER A 86 -2.68 -16.59 -11.70
CA SER A 86 -1.44 -16.01 -12.26
C SER A 86 -0.23 -16.41 -11.40
N PRO A 87 0.25 -17.66 -11.50
CA PRO A 87 1.35 -18.18 -10.67
C PRO A 87 2.65 -17.35 -10.71
N GLY A 88 2.91 -16.69 -11.84
CA GLY A 88 4.09 -15.85 -12.05
C GLY A 88 3.97 -14.40 -11.56
N ALA A 89 2.79 -13.97 -11.10
CA ALA A 89 2.57 -12.62 -10.61
C ALA A 89 3.39 -12.38 -9.32
N VAL A 90 4.02 -11.21 -9.20
CA VAL A 90 4.63 -10.79 -7.93
C VAL A 90 3.53 -10.30 -7.00
N VAL A 91 3.51 -10.80 -5.76
CA VAL A 91 2.56 -10.41 -4.73
C VAL A 91 3.28 -9.74 -3.57
N MET A 92 2.91 -8.49 -3.30
CA MET A 92 3.35 -7.73 -2.13
C MET A 92 2.19 -7.47 -1.18
N VAL A 93 2.37 -7.70 0.12
CA VAL A 93 1.32 -7.49 1.12
C VAL A 93 1.81 -6.64 2.30
N LEU A 94 0.89 -6.00 3.02
CA LEU A 94 1.19 -5.24 4.22
C LEU A 94 1.16 -6.14 5.47
N ALA A 95 2.13 -5.96 6.36
CA ALA A 95 2.05 -6.46 7.73
C ALA A 95 2.52 -5.39 8.72
N HIS A 96 2.03 -5.49 9.97
CA HIS A 96 2.45 -4.62 11.06
C HIS A 96 3.30 -5.32 12.12
N ARG A 97 3.27 -6.66 12.18
CA ARG A 97 4.07 -7.45 13.12
C ARG A 97 5.04 -8.34 12.38
N ILE A 98 6.22 -8.54 12.97
CA ILE A 98 7.25 -9.46 12.44
C ILE A 98 6.68 -10.87 12.26
N LYS A 99 5.91 -11.36 13.22
CA LYS A 99 5.34 -12.72 13.16
C LYS A 99 4.42 -12.91 11.96
N ASP A 100 3.57 -11.92 11.67
CA ASP A 100 2.64 -11.98 10.54
C ASP A 100 3.42 -11.93 9.22
N ALA A 101 4.45 -11.08 9.15
CA ALA A 101 5.34 -11.03 7.99
C ALA A 101 6.06 -12.35 7.73
N LEU A 102 6.61 -12.99 8.76
CA LEU A 102 7.23 -14.31 8.61
C LEU A 102 6.21 -15.35 8.16
N SER A 103 5.00 -15.34 8.72
CA SER A 103 3.92 -16.24 8.30
C SER A 103 3.52 -16.03 6.84
N HIS A 104 3.50 -14.79 6.34
CA HIS A 104 3.26 -14.51 4.92
C HIS A 104 4.36 -15.07 4.02
N TYR A 105 5.62 -14.98 4.44
CA TYR A 105 6.73 -15.56 3.70
C TYR A 105 6.69 -17.10 3.70
N ASP A 106 6.30 -17.72 4.82
CA ASP A 106 6.09 -19.18 4.90
C ASP A 106 5.02 -19.67 3.93
N GLU A 107 4.03 -18.82 3.61
CA GLU A 107 2.97 -19.08 2.63
C GLU A 107 3.38 -18.76 1.18
N GLY A 108 4.58 -18.22 0.95
CA GLY A 108 5.12 -17.96 -0.39
C GLY A 108 4.84 -16.56 -0.95
N VAL A 109 4.44 -15.59 -0.12
CA VAL A 109 4.34 -14.18 -0.53
C VAL A 109 5.72 -13.64 -0.96
N ASP A 110 5.77 -12.94 -2.09
CA ASP A 110 7.04 -12.50 -2.68
C ASP A 110 7.69 -11.35 -1.88
N TYR A 111 6.88 -10.45 -1.30
CA TYR A 111 7.38 -9.38 -0.43
C TYR A 111 6.36 -8.92 0.62
N VAL A 112 6.83 -8.63 1.83
CA VAL A 112 5.99 -8.08 2.90
C VAL A 112 6.47 -6.68 3.28
N ILE A 113 5.57 -5.70 3.14
CA ILE A 113 5.74 -4.31 3.50
C ILE A 113 5.56 -4.18 5.01
N LEU A 114 6.59 -3.71 5.71
CA LEU A 114 6.56 -3.35 7.14
C LEU A 114 6.82 -1.84 7.28
N PRO A 115 5.77 -0.98 7.31
CA PRO A 115 5.94 0.47 7.17
C PRO A 115 6.85 1.10 8.22
N HIS A 116 6.82 0.61 9.46
CA HIS A 116 7.64 1.13 10.54
C HIS A 116 9.13 0.85 10.33
N PHE A 117 9.50 -0.31 9.80
CA PHE A 117 10.89 -0.61 9.43
C PHE A 117 11.33 0.13 8.18
N LEU A 118 10.45 0.24 7.17
CA LEU A 118 10.76 1.00 5.96
C LEU A 118 10.95 2.49 6.25
N GLY A 119 10.13 3.07 7.12
CA GLY A 119 10.29 4.46 7.58
C GLY A 119 11.61 4.69 8.31
N GLY A 120 11.97 3.78 9.23
CA GLY A 120 13.26 3.84 9.93
C GLY A 120 14.46 3.67 8.98
N LYS A 121 14.38 2.72 8.05
CA LYS A 121 15.41 2.48 7.03
C LYS A 121 15.60 3.71 6.13
N TYR A 122 14.51 4.27 5.62
CA TYR A 122 14.55 5.48 4.79
C TYR A 122 15.19 6.65 5.55
N ALA A 123 14.80 6.87 6.81
CA ALA A 123 15.41 7.91 7.64
C ALA A 123 16.93 7.70 7.85
N ALA A 124 17.38 6.46 8.07
CA ALA A 124 18.80 6.14 8.18
C ALA A 124 19.56 6.38 6.85
N GLU A 125 18.96 6.04 5.71
CA GLU A 125 19.53 6.31 4.39
C GLU A 125 19.70 7.80 4.13
N LEU A 126 18.79 8.65 4.62
CA LEU A 126 18.93 10.11 4.54
C LEU A 126 20.17 10.60 5.29
N VAL A 127 20.49 10.02 6.46
CA VAL A 127 21.68 10.38 7.24
C VAL A 127 22.94 10.10 6.44
N VAL A 128 23.02 8.93 5.79
CA VAL A 128 24.16 8.56 4.93
C VAL A 128 24.24 9.47 3.71
N LYS A 129 23.10 9.71 3.03
CA LYS A 129 23.01 10.48 1.79
C LYS A 129 23.33 11.96 1.99
N PHE A 130 22.83 12.57 3.07
CA PHE A 130 22.95 14.01 3.30
C PHE A 130 24.05 14.38 4.27
N LYS A 131 24.54 13.44 5.09
CA LYS A 131 25.48 13.71 6.18
C LYS A 131 24.97 14.86 7.05
N ASP A 132 25.78 15.89 7.26
CA ASP A 132 25.52 17.11 8.01
C ASP A 132 25.06 18.30 7.13
N LYS A 133 24.79 18.08 5.84
CA LYS A 133 24.43 19.16 4.90
C LYS A 133 23.02 19.69 5.13
N LYS A 134 22.90 20.72 5.99
CA LYS A 134 21.62 21.37 6.35
C LYS A 134 20.79 21.85 5.15
N SER A 135 21.41 22.24 4.04
CA SER A 135 20.70 22.67 2.81
C SER A 135 19.86 21.55 2.21
N HIS A 136 20.33 20.30 2.23
CA HIS A 136 19.57 19.14 1.73
C HIS A 136 18.34 18.86 2.60
N TYR A 137 18.50 18.89 3.92
CA TYR A 137 17.37 18.77 4.85
C TYR A 137 16.37 19.91 4.72
N LYS A 138 16.82 21.15 4.43
CA LYS A 138 15.91 22.28 4.19
C LYS A 138 15.04 22.05 2.95
N LYS A 139 15.62 21.52 1.87
CA LYS A 139 14.87 21.14 0.67
C LYS A 139 13.87 20.02 0.96
N LEU A 140 14.34 18.92 1.56
CA LEU A 140 13.49 17.77 1.91
C LEU A 140 12.35 18.18 2.84
N ARG A 141 12.60 19.01 3.86
CA ARG A 141 11.57 19.52 4.78
C ARG A 141 10.46 20.26 4.04
N ARG A 142 10.81 21.12 3.08
CA ARG A 142 9.83 21.88 2.30
C ARG A 142 8.93 20.93 1.50
N GLU A 143 9.53 19.98 0.79
CA GLU A 143 8.80 18.99 -0.01
C GLU A 143 7.91 18.10 0.87
N HIS A 144 8.43 17.66 2.03
CA HIS A 144 7.68 16.84 2.96
C HIS A 144 6.47 17.58 3.56
N ILE A 145 6.61 18.87 3.91
CA ILE A 145 5.48 19.67 4.44
C ILE A 145 4.37 19.81 3.40
N GLU A 146 4.70 20.06 2.13
CA GLU A 146 3.68 20.16 1.08
C GLU A 146 2.99 18.82 0.84
N SER A 147 3.73 17.70 0.87
CA SER A 147 3.14 16.36 0.82
C SER A 147 2.20 16.10 2.01
N LEU A 148 2.58 16.50 3.23
CA LEU A 148 1.74 16.31 4.43
C LEU A 148 0.45 17.14 4.36
N LYS A 149 0.52 18.40 3.88
CA LYS A 149 -0.69 19.23 3.68
C LYS A 149 -1.66 18.59 2.69
N LEU A 150 -1.14 18.05 1.59
CA LEU A 150 -1.93 17.30 0.61
C LEU A 150 -2.59 16.09 1.27
N ARG A 151 -1.83 15.31 2.05
CA ARG A 151 -2.36 14.15 2.78
C ARG A 151 -3.46 14.51 3.78
N ILE A 152 -3.33 15.63 4.49
CA ILE A 152 -4.39 16.12 5.39
C ILE A 152 -5.65 16.45 4.60
N ALA A 153 -5.53 17.13 3.46
CA ALA A 153 -6.66 17.46 2.60
C ALA A 153 -7.37 16.20 2.04
N LEU A 154 -6.63 15.11 1.85
CA LEU A 154 -7.15 13.81 1.44
C LEU A 154 -7.68 12.95 2.62
N GLY A 155 -7.64 13.46 3.85
CA GLY A 155 -8.11 12.71 5.04
C GLY A 155 -7.19 11.56 5.47
N HIS A 156 -5.92 11.58 5.05
CA HIS A 156 -4.95 10.51 5.32
C HIS A 156 -4.33 10.54 6.73
N GLU A 157 -4.83 11.39 7.63
CA GLU A 157 -4.32 11.49 8.99
C GLU A 157 -4.46 10.14 9.72
N HIS A 158 -3.42 9.74 10.46
CA HIS A 158 -3.52 8.52 11.26
C HIS A 158 -4.28 8.83 12.54
N PRO A 159 -5.24 8.00 12.99
CA PRO A 159 -5.84 8.19 14.31
C PRO A 159 -4.73 8.21 15.36
N SER A 160 -4.84 9.14 16.31
CA SER A 160 -3.84 9.33 17.36
C SER A 160 -3.57 7.98 18.03
N PRO A 161 -2.30 7.56 18.16
CA PRO A 161 -2.00 6.40 18.99
C PRO A 161 -2.54 6.64 20.39
N ALA A 162 -3.08 5.59 21.01
CA ALA A 162 -3.46 5.66 22.42
C ALA A 162 -2.26 6.18 23.23
N PRO A 163 -2.48 7.04 24.24
CA PRO A 163 -1.39 7.61 25.01
C PRO A 163 -0.50 6.49 25.55
N VAL A 164 0.78 6.52 25.14
CA VAL A 164 1.79 5.60 25.65
C VAL A 164 1.98 5.95 27.12
N ARG A 165 1.56 5.05 28.02
CA ARG A 165 1.96 5.13 29.41
C ARG A 165 3.45 4.77 29.47
N VAL A 166 4.28 5.78 29.68
CA VAL A 166 5.73 5.62 29.94
C VAL A 166 5.92 5.23 31.40
#